data_AF-A0A533VXC8-F1
#
_entry.id   AF-A0A533VXC8-F1
#
_cell.length_a   1.000
_cell.length_b   1.000
_cell.length_c   1.000
_cell.angle_alpha   90.00
_cell.angle_beta   90.00
_cell.angle_gamma   90.00
#
_symmetry.space_group_name_H-M   'P 1'
#
loop_
_entity.id
_entity.type
_entity.pdbx_description
1 polymer ?
#
loop_
_entity_poly.entity_id
_entity_poly.type
_entity_poly.pdbx_seq_one_letter_code
_entity_poly.pdbx_strand_id
1 'polypeptide(L)'
;MSPTRRRGERAVSTIVAAVIVVVIIAAAAASYFFLAPTSQGIQTTTPPKTVEIVFGATLSMTGQLQAFGQEQNWTLSYAVQSINDLGGIPLSDGTRGIVKLVVLDDKTDPSVAQSNLQTLVSQYHANVIMGELGGVQDSVAQQFASRNQIPYIGPVYTSVAKSCADCSNAWIFSPFHNETNEAHIFFNWFRTVDPSTPSHNVTVAFFGEGDPAAQANNLGGEAYARTLGYAVCTCSDLTFTPGSTSEMTSFISAAKSAGAEAIYGLPIPPDAVLMVNTAHQLNYAPKAWLLTRGTAVAPFAIPALGGAGNLSVGVMSAFPWQPSVPYVGKLLGKNVSNSEIVGKYEAKWQHPPTLEGVYFTEALIAADAIQKAGSVNSVAIRGALLSTTFQTPMGDVSFTSGGQWIQSGKFMLMMQWQNAVINGQTLQVLQVLEPTSVATTNYILYPFSWAKAQPQPWPPVAY
;
A
#
# COMPACT_ATOMS: atom_id res chain seq x y z
N MET A 1 -69.85 -48.42 -80.55
CA MET A 1 -68.47 -48.67 -80.09
C MET A 1 -68.05 -47.50 -79.20
N SER A 2 -67.74 -47.75 -77.92
CA SER A 2 -67.15 -46.79 -76.96
C SER A 2 -65.63 -46.75 -77.18
N PRO A 3 -64.93 -45.62 -76.91
CA PRO A 3 -64.32 -45.38 -75.58
C PRO A 3 -64.39 -43.89 -75.14
N THR A 4 -64.79 -43.53 -73.91
CA THR A 4 -64.05 -43.52 -72.61
C THR A 4 -62.70 -42.79 -72.58
N ARG A 5 -62.68 -41.72 -71.75
CA ARG A 5 -61.58 -41.12 -70.95
C ARG A 5 -61.37 -39.62 -71.21
N ARG A 6 -62.08 -38.76 -70.48
CA ARG A 6 -61.69 -37.34 -70.25
C ARG A 6 -62.44 -36.64 -69.10
N ARG A 7 -62.80 -37.37 -68.04
CA ARG A 7 -63.45 -36.79 -66.84
C ARG A 7 -62.67 -36.94 -65.53
N GLY A 8 -61.54 -37.66 -65.52
CA GLY A 8 -60.74 -37.88 -64.29
C GLY A 8 -59.71 -36.79 -63.98
N GLU A 9 -59.11 -36.16 -64.99
CA GLU A 9 -57.92 -35.31 -64.76
C GLU A 9 -58.24 -33.91 -64.20
N ARG A 10 -59.42 -33.34 -64.51
CA ARG A 10 -59.84 -32.02 -63.98
C ARG A 10 -60.34 -32.06 -62.53
N ALA A 11 -60.82 -33.21 -62.05
CA ALA A 11 -61.24 -33.35 -60.66
C ALA A 11 -60.03 -33.51 -59.72
N VAL A 12 -58.99 -34.24 -60.17
CA VAL A 12 -57.77 -34.46 -59.39
C VAL A 12 -56.95 -33.17 -59.28
N SER A 13 -56.85 -32.32 -60.32
CA SER A 13 -56.07 -31.08 -60.22
C SER A 13 -56.70 -30.04 -59.27
N THR A 14 -58.04 -29.99 -59.17
CA THR A 14 -58.74 -29.08 -58.26
C THR A 14 -58.67 -29.54 -56.81
N ILE A 15 -58.68 -30.86 -56.57
CA ILE A 15 -58.53 -31.43 -55.22
C ILE A 15 -57.08 -31.28 -54.74
N VAL A 16 -56.07 -31.48 -55.60
CA VAL A 16 -54.65 -31.29 -55.25
C VAL A 16 -54.35 -29.80 -54.98
N ALA A 17 -54.92 -28.87 -55.77
CA ALA A 17 -54.78 -27.44 -55.51
C ALA A 17 -55.46 -27.01 -54.20
N ALA A 18 -56.65 -27.53 -53.89
CA ALA A 18 -57.34 -27.24 -52.63
C ALA A 18 -56.61 -27.80 -51.40
N VAL A 19 -56.02 -29.00 -51.50
CA VAL A 19 -55.22 -29.60 -50.43
C VAL A 19 -53.92 -28.83 -50.20
N ILE A 20 -53.25 -28.36 -51.27
CA ILE A 20 -52.04 -27.54 -51.15
C ILE A 20 -52.36 -26.18 -50.48
N VAL A 21 -53.47 -25.54 -50.82
CA VAL A 21 -53.89 -24.28 -50.18
C VAL A 21 -54.26 -24.48 -48.71
N VAL A 22 -54.94 -25.59 -48.35
CA VAL A 22 -55.27 -25.91 -46.95
C VAL A 22 -54.02 -26.27 -46.14
N VAL A 23 -53.04 -26.98 -46.74
CA VAL A 23 -51.76 -27.29 -46.08
C VAL A 23 -50.90 -26.03 -45.91
N ILE A 24 -50.91 -25.10 -46.86
CA ILE A 24 -50.19 -23.81 -46.72
C ILE A 24 -50.85 -22.92 -45.66
N ILE A 25 -52.19 -22.88 -45.57
CA ILE A 25 -52.90 -22.12 -44.54
C ILE A 25 -52.73 -22.76 -43.16
N ALA A 26 -52.71 -24.10 -43.06
CA ALA A 26 -52.44 -24.81 -41.81
C ALA A 26 -50.96 -24.68 -41.36
N ALA A 27 -50.01 -24.66 -42.30
CA ALA A 27 -48.61 -24.38 -42.01
C ALA A 27 -48.40 -22.92 -41.57
N ALA A 28 -49.10 -21.96 -42.21
CA ALA A 28 -49.07 -20.55 -41.82
C ALA A 28 -49.68 -20.29 -40.42
N ALA A 29 -50.76 -21.01 -40.07
CA ALA A 29 -51.39 -20.96 -38.75
C ALA A 29 -50.54 -21.63 -37.66
N ALA A 30 -49.81 -22.71 -38.00
CA ALA A 30 -48.86 -23.35 -37.09
C ALA A 30 -47.61 -22.48 -36.85
N SER A 31 -47.13 -21.75 -37.86
CA SER A 31 -46.02 -20.78 -37.68
C SER A 31 -46.43 -19.49 -36.96
N TYR A 32 -47.72 -19.18 -36.85
CA TYR A 32 -48.21 -18.05 -36.04
C TYR A 32 -48.30 -18.38 -34.54
N PHE A 33 -48.45 -19.66 -34.17
CA PHE A 33 -48.50 -20.10 -32.78
C PHE A 33 -47.12 -20.41 -32.16
N PHE A 34 -46.06 -20.52 -32.97
CA PHE A 34 -44.67 -20.69 -32.50
C PHE A 34 -43.84 -19.39 -32.51
N LEU A 35 -44.45 -18.25 -32.89
CA LEU A 35 -43.85 -16.91 -32.85
C LEU A 35 -44.64 -15.96 -31.94
N ALA A 36 -45.34 -16.48 -30.92
CA ALA A 36 -45.62 -15.65 -29.77
C ALA A 36 -44.27 -15.37 -29.10
N PRO A 37 -43.80 -14.11 -29.01
CA PRO A 37 -42.65 -13.83 -28.18
C PRO A 37 -43.06 -14.28 -26.78
N THR A 38 -42.42 -15.33 -26.26
CA THR A 38 -42.43 -15.57 -24.83
C THR A 38 -41.98 -14.26 -24.22
N SER A 39 -42.92 -13.55 -23.60
CA SER A 39 -42.61 -12.44 -22.73
C SER A 39 -41.85 -13.05 -21.56
N GLN A 40 -40.55 -13.31 -21.77
CA GLN A 40 -39.60 -13.33 -20.68
C GLN A 40 -39.79 -11.95 -20.07
N GLY A 41 -40.50 -11.92 -18.94
CA GLY A 41 -40.72 -10.69 -18.20
C GLY A 41 -39.35 -10.06 -18.09
N ILE A 42 -39.17 -8.91 -18.73
CA ILE A 42 -38.05 -8.04 -18.46
C ILE A 42 -38.22 -7.75 -16.98
N GLN A 43 -37.47 -8.47 -16.14
CA GLN A 43 -37.31 -8.11 -14.75
C GLN A 43 -36.63 -6.75 -14.83
N THR A 44 -37.43 -5.70 -14.76
CA THR A 44 -36.96 -4.36 -14.43
C THR A 44 -36.41 -4.48 -13.02
N THR A 45 -35.15 -4.91 -12.90
CA THR A 45 -34.42 -4.85 -11.64
C THR A 45 -34.29 -3.37 -11.35
N THR A 46 -35.15 -2.85 -10.46
CA THR A 46 -34.98 -1.52 -9.89
C THR A 46 -33.52 -1.38 -9.45
N PRO A 47 -32.78 -0.36 -9.92
CA PRO A 47 -31.40 -0.17 -9.51
C PRO A 47 -31.32 -0.23 -7.98
N PRO A 48 -30.33 -0.94 -7.41
CA PRO A 48 -30.23 -1.04 -5.96
C PRO A 48 -30.14 0.36 -5.37
N LYS A 49 -30.81 0.56 -4.24
CA LYS A 49 -30.73 1.81 -3.48
C LYS A 49 -29.25 2.12 -3.20
N THR A 50 -28.85 3.38 -3.36
CA THR A 50 -27.47 3.80 -3.09
C THR A 50 -27.37 4.70 -1.87
N VAL A 51 -26.26 4.63 -1.15
CA VAL A 51 -25.87 5.57 -0.09
C VAL A 51 -24.45 6.04 -0.31
N GLU A 52 -24.13 7.28 0.07
CA GLU A 52 -22.75 7.76 0.09
C GLU A 52 -22.03 7.19 1.33
N ILE A 53 -20.82 6.66 1.12
CA ILE A 53 -19.90 6.24 2.18
C ILE A 53 -18.66 7.08 2.06
N VAL A 54 -18.32 7.83 3.10
CA VAL A 54 -17.22 8.78 3.05
C VAL A 54 -15.97 8.18 3.69
N PHE A 55 -14.92 8.05 2.87
CA PHE A 55 -13.55 7.79 3.33
C PHE A 55 -12.88 9.15 3.46
N GLY A 56 -12.61 9.58 4.68
CA GLY A 56 -11.97 10.87 4.95
C GLY A 56 -10.48 10.70 5.18
N ALA A 57 -9.65 11.54 4.58
CA ALA A 57 -8.21 11.54 4.78
C ALA A 57 -7.72 12.98 5.04
N THR A 58 -6.86 13.15 6.04
CA THR A 58 -5.97 14.31 6.12
C THR A 58 -4.61 13.81 5.67
N LEU A 59 -4.10 14.38 4.57
CA LEU A 59 -2.84 13.95 3.97
C LEU A 59 -1.93 15.18 3.80
N SER A 60 -0.63 15.01 4.03
CA SER A 60 0.42 15.96 3.66
C SER A 60 0.50 16.07 2.14
N MET A 61 -0.35 16.87 1.50
CA MET A 61 -0.29 17.10 0.05
C MET A 61 0.74 18.17 -0.32
N THR A 62 1.02 19.05 0.63
CA THR A 62 2.12 20.01 0.60
C THR A 62 2.96 19.89 1.88
N GLY A 63 4.13 20.56 1.93
CA GLY A 63 5.03 20.49 3.08
C GLY A 63 6.12 19.43 2.92
N GLN A 64 6.78 19.09 4.02
CA GLN A 64 7.98 18.23 4.00
C GLN A 64 7.67 16.76 3.70
N LEU A 65 6.43 16.32 3.93
CA LEU A 65 5.96 14.95 3.67
C LEU A 65 5.15 14.81 2.38
N GLN A 66 5.15 15.83 1.50
CA GLN A 66 4.33 15.86 0.29
C GLN A 66 4.48 14.65 -0.63
N ALA A 67 5.66 14.02 -0.65
CA ALA A 67 5.91 12.83 -1.46
C ALA A 67 4.97 11.68 -1.05
N PHE A 68 4.80 11.44 0.25
CA PHE A 68 3.87 10.44 0.75
C PHE A 68 2.42 10.80 0.44
N GLY A 69 1.99 12.01 0.78
CA GLY A 69 0.58 12.37 0.59
C GLY A 69 0.17 12.36 -0.88
N GLN A 70 1.05 12.74 -1.81
CA GLN A 70 0.75 12.68 -3.25
C GLN A 70 0.60 11.24 -3.77
N GLU A 71 1.54 10.34 -3.43
CA GLU A 71 1.50 8.93 -3.80
C GLU A 71 0.30 8.21 -3.16
N GLN A 72 0.06 8.47 -1.87
CA GLN A 72 -1.05 7.91 -1.12
C GLN A 72 -2.41 8.42 -1.62
N ASN A 73 -2.58 9.72 -1.85
CA ASN A 73 -3.82 10.28 -2.40
C ASN A 73 -4.15 9.69 -3.77
N TRP A 74 -3.15 9.57 -4.65
CA TRP A 74 -3.35 8.93 -5.95
C TRP A 74 -3.81 7.48 -5.77
N THR A 75 -3.17 6.72 -4.88
CA THR A 75 -3.48 5.30 -4.67
C THR A 75 -4.85 5.10 -4.04
N LEU A 76 -5.21 5.89 -3.02
CA LEU A 76 -6.54 5.85 -2.40
C LEU A 76 -7.62 6.22 -3.41
N SER A 77 -7.37 7.21 -4.27
CA SER A 77 -8.30 7.58 -5.34
C SER A 77 -8.51 6.42 -6.31
N TYR A 78 -7.44 5.73 -6.70
CA TYR A 78 -7.52 4.54 -7.55
C TYR A 78 -8.29 3.40 -6.87
N ALA A 79 -8.01 3.10 -5.60
CA ALA A 79 -8.72 2.06 -4.86
C ALA A 79 -10.22 2.37 -4.72
N VAL A 80 -10.59 3.61 -4.43
CA VAL A 80 -11.99 4.07 -4.37
C VAL A 80 -12.67 3.98 -5.74
N GLN A 81 -11.96 4.33 -6.81
CA GLN A 81 -12.46 4.11 -8.16
C GLN A 81 -12.74 2.62 -8.40
N SER A 82 -11.79 1.73 -8.07
CA SER A 82 -11.96 0.27 -8.21
C SER A 82 -13.16 -0.25 -7.41
N ILE A 83 -13.39 0.26 -6.20
CA ILE A 83 -14.59 -0.07 -5.39
C ILE A 83 -15.88 0.33 -6.12
N ASN A 84 -15.91 1.54 -6.66
CA ASN A 84 -17.09 2.08 -7.32
C ASN A 84 -17.35 1.44 -8.68
N ASP A 85 -16.31 1.07 -9.43
CA ASP A 85 -16.39 0.34 -10.70
C ASP A 85 -16.95 -1.09 -10.49
N LEU A 86 -16.77 -1.66 -9.30
CA LEU A 86 -17.44 -2.90 -8.87
C LEU A 86 -18.90 -2.67 -8.46
N GLY A 87 -19.43 -1.47 -8.66
CA GLY A 87 -20.80 -1.05 -8.35
C GLY A 87 -21.00 -0.66 -6.88
N GLY A 88 -19.93 -0.35 -6.15
CA GLY A 88 -19.95 0.03 -4.73
C GLY A 88 -20.00 -1.15 -3.75
N ILE A 89 -19.95 -0.83 -2.46
CA ILE A 89 -19.92 -1.80 -1.36
C ILE A 89 -21.34 -2.34 -1.12
N PRO A 90 -21.60 -3.66 -1.24
CA PRO A 90 -22.91 -4.22 -0.90
C PRO A 90 -23.13 -4.19 0.61
N LEU A 91 -24.31 -3.74 1.03
CA LEU A 91 -24.80 -3.77 2.41
C LEU A 91 -25.85 -4.87 2.61
N SER A 92 -26.11 -5.21 3.87
CA SER A 92 -27.00 -6.33 4.24
C SER A 92 -28.47 -6.14 3.83
N ASP A 93 -28.90 -4.89 3.66
CA ASP A 93 -30.26 -4.52 3.25
C ASP A 93 -30.45 -4.47 1.72
N GLY A 94 -29.43 -4.85 0.95
CA GLY A 94 -29.41 -4.77 -0.51
C GLY A 94 -29.03 -3.38 -1.06
N THR A 95 -28.76 -2.39 -0.19
CA THR A 95 -28.22 -1.09 -0.59
C THR A 95 -26.77 -1.23 -1.08
N ARG A 96 -26.36 -0.34 -1.99
CA ARG A 96 -24.98 -0.21 -2.46
C ARG A 96 -24.36 1.09 -1.93
N GLY A 97 -23.29 0.97 -1.17
CA GLY A 97 -22.48 2.10 -0.71
C GLY A 97 -21.56 2.58 -1.82
N ILE A 98 -21.80 3.77 -2.35
CA ILE A 98 -20.90 4.45 -3.28
C ILE A 98 -19.88 5.22 -2.46
N VAL A 99 -18.60 4.91 -2.65
CA VAL A 99 -17.54 5.49 -1.85
C VAL A 99 -17.14 6.85 -2.41
N LYS A 100 -17.02 7.83 -1.52
CA LYS A 100 -16.46 9.15 -1.80
C LYS A 100 -15.22 9.34 -0.95
N LEU A 101 -14.08 9.54 -1.62
CA LEU A 101 -12.86 9.96 -0.95
C LEU A 101 -12.89 11.47 -0.75
N VAL A 102 -12.69 11.92 0.49
CA VAL A 102 -12.50 13.35 0.82
C VAL A 102 -11.11 13.50 1.41
N VAL A 103 -10.21 14.15 0.67
CA VAL A 103 -8.84 14.43 1.10
C VAL A 103 -8.69 15.92 1.41
N LEU A 104 -8.18 16.24 2.60
CA LEU A 104 -7.82 17.58 3.01
C LEU A 104 -6.30 17.67 3.22
N ASP A 105 -5.67 18.71 2.70
CA ASP A 105 -4.24 18.95 2.86
C ASP A 105 -3.94 19.48 4.26
N ASP A 106 -3.12 18.78 5.04
CA ASP A 106 -2.63 19.29 6.33
C ASP A 106 -1.29 20.00 6.27
N LYS A 107 -0.63 20.03 5.10
CA LYS A 107 0.62 20.74 4.88
C LYS A 107 1.77 20.25 5.76
N THR A 108 1.72 19.00 6.23
CA THR A 108 2.65 18.47 7.24
C THR A 108 2.54 19.21 8.58
N ASP A 109 1.36 19.75 8.91
CA ASP A 109 1.10 20.48 10.15
C ASP A 109 0.06 19.74 11.03
N PRO A 110 0.43 19.27 12.23
CA PRO A 110 -0.49 18.54 13.11
C PRO A 110 -1.69 19.36 13.60
N SER A 111 -1.58 20.69 13.67
CA SER A 111 -2.71 21.56 14.03
C SER A 111 -3.73 21.68 12.89
N VAL A 112 -3.24 21.75 11.64
CA VAL A 112 -4.11 21.72 10.45
C VAL A 112 -4.75 20.35 10.31
N ALA A 113 -4.02 19.26 10.55
CA ALA A 113 -4.59 17.91 10.58
C ALA A 113 -5.74 17.79 11.60
N GLN A 114 -5.57 18.37 12.81
CA GLN A 114 -6.64 18.40 13.81
C GLN A 114 -7.90 19.15 13.32
N SER A 115 -7.75 20.28 12.63
CA SER A 115 -8.86 21.01 12.04
C SER A 115 -9.52 20.24 10.88
N ASN A 116 -8.71 19.64 10.00
CA ASN A 116 -9.19 18.80 8.89
C ASN A 116 -10.07 17.66 9.41
N LEU A 117 -9.63 16.97 10.47
CA LEU A 117 -10.40 15.88 11.09
C LEU A 117 -11.76 16.34 11.63
N GLN A 118 -11.83 17.53 12.24
CA GLN A 118 -13.11 18.12 12.67
C GLN A 118 -14.03 18.36 11.48
N THR A 119 -13.51 18.89 10.37
CA THR A 119 -14.26 19.11 9.14
C THR A 119 -14.72 17.79 8.50
N LEU A 120 -13.84 16.79 8.41
CA LEU A 120 -14.16 15.46 7.86
C LEU A 120 -15.35 14.82 8.59
N VAL A 121 -15.43 14.96 9.92
CA VAL A 121 -16.53 14.40 10.71
C VAL A 121 -17.77 15.29 10.70
N SER A 122 -17.62 16.59 10.96
CA SER A 122 -18.77 17.47 11.15
C SER A 122 -19.47 17.86 9.85
N GLN A 123 -18.72 18.04 8.76
CA GLN A 123 -19.24 18.48 7.47
C GLN A 123 -19.39 17.33 6.48
N TYR A 124 -18.40 16.44 6.41
CA TYR A 124 -18.39 15.35 5.44
C TYR A 124 -18.90 14.02 6.00
N HIS A 125 -19.14 13.94 7.32
CA HIS A 125 -19.67 12.73 7.97
C HIS A 125 -18.86 11.47 7.65
N ALA A 126 -17.52 11.58 7.68
CA ALA A 126 -16.61 10.47 7.40
C ALA A 126 -16.98 9.21 8.20
N ASN A 127 -17.17 8.10 7.48
CA ASN A 127 -17.48 6.79 8.06
C ASN A 127 -16.21 6.08 8.54
N VAL A 128 -15.11 6.32 7.85
CA VAL A 128 -13.76 5.78 8.13
C VAL A 128 -12.76 6.90 7.88
N ILE A 129 -11.73 6.96 8.73
CA ILE A 129 -10.56 7.83 8.51
C ILE A 129 -9.45 6.98 7.89
N MET A 130 -9.00 7.37 6.70
CA MET A 130 -7.81 6.83 6.05
C MET A 130 -6.59 7.50 6.68
N GLY A 131 -5.63 6.71 7.14
CA GLY A 131 -4.49 7.21 7.88
C GLY A 131 -3.33 7.57 6.98
N GLU A 132 -2.67 8.70 7.22
CA GLU A 132 -1.45 9.07 6.52
C GLU A 132 -0.26 8.17 6.93
N LEU A 133 0.78 8.14 6.08
CA LEU A 133 2.12 7.76 6.47
C LEU A 133 2.98 9.01 6.74
N GLY A 134 3.60 9.10 7.91
CA GLY A 134 4.96 9.62 7.99
C GLY A 134 5.25 10.72 9.00
N GLY A 135 4.34 11.05 9.91
CA GLY A 135 4.66 12.08 10.92
C GLY A 135 3.68 12.25 12.07
N VAL A 136 3.88 13.34 12.81
CA VAL A 136 3.17 13.62 14.07
C VAL A 136 1.65 13.75 13.89
N GLN A 137 1.22 14.21 12.72
CA GLN A 137 -0.18 14.27 12.29
C GLN A 137 -0.89 12.91 12.38
N ASP A 138 -0.16 11.80 12.20
CA ASP A 138 -0.72 10.44 12.37
C ASP A 138 -1.17 10.22 13.81
N SER A 139 -0.37 10.67 14.79
CA SER A 139 -0.72 10.56 16.21
C SER A 139 -1.94 11.42 16.56
N VAL A 140 -2.06 12.60 15.95
CA VAL A 140 -3.24 13.47 16.10
C VAL A 140 -4.50 12.78 15.56
N ALA A 141 -4.42 12.22 14.35
CA ALA A 141 -5.52 11.53 13.71
C ALA A 141 -5.96 10.27 14.47
N GLN A 142 -5.02 9.48 14.95
CA GLN A 142 -5.29 8.30 15.77
C GLN A 142 -6.03 8.67 17.07
N GLN A 143 -5.55 9.68 17.80
CA GLN A 143 -6.21 10.11 19.03
C GLN A 143 -7.61 10.67 18.77
N PHE A 144 -7.78 11.44 17.69
CA PHE A 144 -9.07 11.98 17.31
C PHE A 144 -10.06 10.86 16.95
N ALA A 145 -9.66 9.92 16.09
CA ALA A 145 -10.49 8.80 15.68
C ALA A 145 -10.93 7.94 16.87
N SER A 146 -10.01 7.66 17.80
CA SER A 146 -10.28 6.90 19.01
C SER A 146 -11.29 7.60 19.93
N ARG A 147 -11.14 8.92 20.14
CA ARG A 147 -12.08 9.72 20.95
C ARG A 147 -13.48 9.79 20.33
N ASN A 148 -13.56 9.81 19.01
CA ASN A 148 -14.83 9.94 18.28
C ASN A 148 -15.42 8.58 17.86
N GLN A 149 -14.77 7.46 18.20
CA GLN A 149 -15.25 6.12 17.86
C GLN A 149 -15.47 5.93 16.35
N ILE A 150 -14.46 6.34 15.56
CA ILE A 150 -14.41 6.20 14.10
C ILE A 150 -13.25 5.26 13.76
N PRO A 151 -13.45 4.23 12.92
CA PRO A 151 -12.36 3.38 12.47
C PRO A 151 -11.31 4.22 11.73
N TYR A 152 -10.06 4.11 12.17
CA TYR A 152 -8.90 4.66 11.50
C TYR A 152 -8.11 3.50 10.88
N ILE A 153 -7.82 3.57 9.59
CA ILE A 153 -7.11 2.52 8.87
C ILE A 153 -6.00 3.17 8.06
N GLY A 154 -4.74 2.85 8.35
CA GLY A 154 -3.60 3.46 7.66
C GLY A 154 -2.24 2.90 8.08
N PRO A 155 -1.17 3.17 7.30
CA PRO A 155 0.18 2.67 7.52
C PRO A 155 0.91 3.34 8.68
N VAL A 156 0.39 3.18 9.91
CA VAL A 156 0.87 3.92 11.08
C VAL A 156 1.59 3.05 12.11
N TYR A 157 2.55 3.65 12.80
CA TYR A 157 3.10 3.07 14.02
C TYR A 157 2.11 3.22 15.19
N THR A 158 1.59 2.10 15.67
CA THR A 158 0.59 2.05 16.75
C THR A 158 1.19 2.11 18.16
N SER A 159 2.52 2.22 18.28
CA SER A 159 3.25 2.22 19.55
C SER A 159 3.28 3.58 20.25
N VAL A 160 3.30 4.67 19.48
CA VAL A 160 3.33 6.06 20.00
C VAL A 160 1.94 6.46 20.49
N ALA A 161 0.92 6.17 19.71
CA ALA A 161 -0.46 6.20 20.16
C ALA A 161 -0.79 4.80 20.68
N LYS A 162 -0.35 4.48 21.92
CA LYS A 162 -0.88 3.28 22.63
C LYS A 162 -2.37 3.27 22.38
N SER A 163 -2.86 2.33 21.58
CA SER A 163 -4.27 2.30 21.19
C SER A 163 -5.19 2.26 22.42
N CYS A 164 -4.63 1.92 23.59
CA CYS A 164 -5.27 2.00 24.89
C CYS A 164 -4.28 1.64 26.02
N ALA A 165 -4.54 2.11 27.25
CA ALA A 165 -3.98 1.50 28.47
C ALA A 165 -4.60 0.10 28.76
N ASP A 166 -5.65 -0.26 28.00
CA ASP A 166 -6.41 -1.50 28.06
C ASP A 166 -6.65 -2.02 26.63
N CYS A 167 -5.76 -2.89 26.14
CA CYS A 167 -5.65 -3.46 24.77
C CYS A 167 -6.89 -4.21 24.22
N SER A 168 -8.07 -4.04 24.79
CA SER A 168 -9.26 -4.84 24.51
C SER A 168 -10.21 -4.26 23.45
N ASN A 169 -10.01 -3.01 22.97
CA ASN A 169 -11.05 -2.33 22.20
C ASN A 169 -10.56 -1.25 21.19
N ALA A 170 -9.68 -1.60 20.24
CA ALA A 170 -9.04 -0.66 19.31
C ALA A 170 -9.98 0.04 18.30
N TRP A 171 -9.65 1.29 17.97
CA TRP A 171 -10.22 2.08 16.87
C TRP A 171 -9.21 2.35 15.75
N ILE A 172 -7.94 2.04 15.98
CA ILE A 172 -6.83 2.23 15.07
C ILE A 172 -6.46 0.86 14.52
N PHE A 173 -6.39 0.73 13.20
CA PHE A 173 -6.08 -0.51 12.51
C PHE A 173 -4.93 -0.26 11.56
N SER A 174 -3.75 -0.77 11.90
CA SER A 174 -2.54 -0.52 11.13
C SER A 174 -2.14 -1.77 10.34
N PRO A 175 -2.40 -1.83 9.02
CA PRO A 175 -1.84 -2.84 8.14
C PRO A 175 -0.35 -2.56 7.85
N PHE A 176 0.42 -2.25 8.89
CA PHE A 176 1.83 -1.88 8.80
C PHE A 176 2.66 -2.63 9.84
N HIS A 177 3.97 -2.62 9.66
CA HIS A 177 4.86 -3.25 10.62
C HIS A 177 5.01 -2.41 11.90
N ASN A 178 5.45 -3.08 12.97
CA ASN A 178 5.81 -2.37 14.19
C ASN A 178 7.16 -1.66 14.00
N GLU A 179 7.38 -0.62 14.80
CA GLU A 179 8.59 0.21 14.78
C GLU A 179 9.88 -0.60 14.98
N THR A 180 9.85 -1.71 15.72
CA THR A 180 11.04 -2.55 15.93
C THR A 180 11.31 -3.53 14.79
N ASN A 181 10.33 -3.80 13.93
CA ASN A 181 10.48 -4.81 12.87
C ASN A 181 11.52 -4.41 11.83
N GLU A 182 11.62 -3.11 11.51
CA GLU A 182 12.64 -2.56 10.61
C GLU A 182 14.04 -2.81 11.16
N ALA A 183 14.29 -2.38 12.41
CA ALA A 183 15.57 -2.62 13.08
C ALA A 183 15.91 -4.10 13.15
N HIS A 184 14.93 -4.95 13.46
CA HIS A 184 15.13 -6.39 13.52
C HIS A 184 15.62 -6.95 12.18
N ILE A 185 14.97 -6.58 11.07
CA ILE A 185 15.37 -7.10 9.78
C ILE A 185 16.76 -6.57 9.36
N PHE A 186 17.08 -5.29 9.60
CA PHE A 186 18.41 -4.76 9.27
C PHE A 186 19.53 -5.41 10.06
N PHE A 187 19.42 -5.44 11.40
CA PHE A 187 20.52 -5.93 12.23
C PHE A 187 20.69 -7.44 12.17
N ASN A 188 19.63 -8.20 11.88
CA ASN A 188 19.75 -9.63 11.58
C ASN A 188 20.43 -9.85 10.23
N TRP A 189 20.03 -9.09 9.20
CA TRP A 189 20.62 -9.17 7.87
C TRP A 189 22.09 -8.73 7.85
N PHE A 190 22.45 -7.68 8.58
CA PHE A 190 23.84 -7.19 8.59
C PHE A 190 24.83 -8.27 9.05
N ARG A 191 24.40 -9.19 9.94
CA ARG A 191 25.22 -10.34 10.38
C ARG A 191 25.40 -11.41 9.29
N THR A 192 24.48 -11.53 8.32
CA THR A 192 24.58 -12.54 7.26
C THR A 192 25.49 -12.10 6.13
N VAL A 193 25.69 -10.78 5.96
CA VAL A 193 26.50 -10.19 4.90
C VAL A 193 27.98 -10.17 5.25
N ASP A 194 28.29 -9.98 6.53
CA ASP A 194 29.65 -10.06 7.05
C ASP A 194 29.70 -10.95 8.30
N PRO A 195 29.50 -12.28 8.14
CA PRO A 195 29.49 -13.21 9.26
C PRO A 195 30.87 -13.35 9.92
N SER A 196 31.94 -12.93 9.23
CA SER A 196 33.32 -12.94 9.73
C SER A 196 33.64 -11.78 10.67
N THR A 197 32.87 -10.69 10.62
CA THR A 197 33.05 -9.55 11.53
C THR A 197 32.15 -9.72 12.75
N PRO A 198 32.70 -9.90 13.97
CA PRO A 198 31.89 -9.92 15.18
C PRO A 198 31.08 -8.63 15.32
N SER A 199 29.78 -8.73 15.66
CA SER A 199 28.90 -7.55 15.76
C SER A 199 29.47 -6.43 16.64
N HIS A 200 30.22 -6.77 17.70
CA HIS A 200 30.83 -5.79 18.62
C HIS A 200 31.96 -4.97 18.01
N ASN A 201 32.48 -5.38 16.87
CA ASN A 201 33.43 -4.58 16.10
C ASN A 201 32.73 -3.59 15.17
N VAL A 202 31.39 -3.60 15.10
CA VAL A 202 30.60 -2.73 14.24
C VAL A 202 29.98 -1.61 15.06
N THR A 203 30.41 -0.37 14.79
CA THR A 203 29.84 0.83 15.44
C THR A 203 28.69 1.40 14.62
N VAL A 204 27.52 1.53 15.24
CA VAL A 204 26.29 2.05 14.62
C VAL A 204 25.94 3.40 15.23
N ALA A 205 25.81 4.43 14.40
CA ALA A 205 25.25 5.72 14.80
C ALA A 205 23.75 5.75 14.51
N PHE A 206 22.94 6.10 15.52
CA PHE A 206 21.49 6.25 15.39
C PHE A 206 21.15 7.73 15.28
N PHE A 207 20.49 8.11 14.19
CA PHE A 207 20.05 9.47 13.94
C PHE A 207 18.56 9.52 13.65
N GLY A 208 17.84 10.33 14.42
CA GLY A 208 16.41 10.49 14.30
C GLY A 208 15.98 11.93 14.51
N GLU A 209 14.85 12.29 13.90
CA GLU A 209 14.22 13.58 14.16
C GLU A 209 13.61 13.63 15.55
N GLY A 210 13.34 14.84 16.02
CA GLY A 210 12.52 15.09 17.22
C GLY A 210 11.05 14.66 17.14
N ASP A 211 10.70 13.72 16.26
CA ASP A 211 9.38 13.11 16.11
C ASP A 211 9.25 11.86 17.03
N PRO A 212 8.16 11.71 17.81
CA PRO A 212 7.97 10.57 18.68
C PRO A 212 8.06 9.19 18.00
N ALA A 213 7.62 9.05 16.74
CA ALA A 213 7.74 7.78 16.02
C ALA A 213 9.20 7.48 15.65
N ALA A 214 9.93 8.48 15.16
CA ALA A 214 11.37 8.36 14.92
C ALA A 214 12.14 8.01 16.20
N GLN A 215 11.82 8.63 17.32
CA GLN A 215 12.44 8.33 18.61
C GLN A 215 12.14 6.90 19.07
N ALA A 216 10.88 6.46 19.02
CA ALA A 216 10.49 5.10 19.41
C ALA A 216 11.19 4.03 18.55
N ASN A 217 11.23 4.25 17.23
CA ASN A 217 11.92 3.39 16.28
C ASN A 217 13.43 3.29 16.57
N ASN A 218 14.10 4.43 16.72
CA ASN A 218 15.54 4.46 16.97
C ASN A 218 15.90 3.87 18.34
N LEU A 219 15.18 4.21 19.41
CA LEU A 219 15.44 3.63 20.74
C LEU A 219 15.22 2.11 20.76
N GLY A 220 14.17 1.63 20.08
CA GLY A 220 13.94 0.20 19.89
C GLY A 220 15.05 -0.48 19.10
N GLY A 221 15.51 0.15 18.02
CA GLY A 221 16.62 -0.33 17.20
C GLY A 221 17.95 -0.33 17.95
N GLU A 222 18.23 0.70 18.73
CA GLU A 222 19.42 0.83 19.56
C GLU A 222 19.47 -0.26 20.64
N ALA A 223 18.34 -0.50 21.30
CA ALA A 223 18.20 -1.58 22.27
C ALA A 223 18.44 -2.95 21.60
N TYR A 224 17.80 -3.19 20.45
CA TYR A 224 17.96 -4.45 19.71
C TYR A 224 19.39 -4.67 19.22
N ALA A 225 20.03 -3.64 18.66
CA ALA A 225 21.42 -3.70 18.21
C ALA A 225 22.35 -4.10 19.36
N ARG A 226 22.15 -3.56 20.57
CA ARG A 226 22.92 -3.99 21.75
C ARG A 226 22.70 -5.45 22.11
N THR A 227 21.48 -5.97 22.00
CA THR A 227 21.21 -7.41 22.25
C THR A 227 21.97 -8.33 21.30
N LEU A 228 22.28 -7.85 20.09
CA LEU A 228 23.04 -8.57 19.08
C LEU A 228 24.55 -8.29 19.16
N GLY A 229 24.98 -7.48 20.13
CA GLY A 229 26.36 -7.15 20.43
C GLY A 229 26.93 -5.99 19.63
N TYR A 230 26.15 -5.22 18.86
CA TYR A 230 26.65 -4.03 18.15
C TYR A 230 27.11 -2.93 19.11
N ALA A 231 28.17 -2.21 18.76
CA ALA A 231 28.58 -1.00 19.46
C ALA A 231 27.69 0.17 19.02
N VAL A 232 27.11 0.90 19.98
CA VAL A 232 26.31 2.10 19.70
C VAL A 232 27.21 3.32 19.83
N CYS A 233 27.24 4.15 18.78
CA CYS A 233 28.02 5.38 18.79
C CYS A 233 27.55 6.30 19.91
N THR A 234 28.48 6.85 20.69
CA THR A 234 28.20 7.93 21.65
C THR A 234 27.73 9.22 20.98
N CYS A 235 27.93 9.33 19.67
CA CYS A 235 27.47 10.42 18.82
C CYS A 235 26.00 10.33 18.41
N SER A 236 25.28 9.26 18.75
CA SER A 236 23.88 9.05 18.35
C SER A 236 22.98 10.16 18.91
N ASP A 237 22.04 10.65 18.10
CA ASP A 237 21.15 11.77 18.44
C ASP A 237 19.80 11.61 17.74
N LEU A 238 18.72 11.64 18.53
CA LEU A 238 17.34 11.39 18.07
C LEU A 238 16.49 12.66 18.11
N THR A 239 17.11 13.83 18.00
CA THR A 239 16.46 15.11 18.23
C THR A 239 16.69 16.14 17.14
N PHE A 240 17.22 15.74 15.97
CA PHE A 240 17.48 16.72 14.92
C PHE A 240 16.19 17.37 14.41
N THR A 241 16.29 18.65 14.09
CA THR A 241 15.19 19.44 13.54
C THR A 241 15.03 19.14 12.05
N PRO A 242 13.84 18.72 11.59
CA PRO A 242 13.62 18.40 10.18
C PRO A 242 14.05 19.53 9.24
N GLY A 243 14.87 19.22 8.22
CA GLY A 243 15.43 20.18 7.26
C GLY A 243 16.63 21.00 7.76
N SER A 244 17.14 20.77 8.97
CA SER A 244 18.29 21.52 9.52
C SER A 244 19.63 21.06 8.93
N THR A 245 20.14 21.85 7.98
CA THR A 245 21.42 21.56 7.30
C THR A 245 22.65 21.63 8.23
N SER A 246 22.66 22.54 9.20
CA SER A 246 23.76 22.68 10.16
C SER A 246 23.81 21.53 11.15
N GLU A 247 22.65 21.07 11.63
CA GLU A 247 22.56 19.92 12.52
C GLU A 247 22.95 18.66 11.76
N MET A 248 22.45 18.45 10.54
CA MET A 248 22.84 17.31 9.72
C MET A 248 24.36 17.26 9.49
N THR A 249 24.98 18.39 9.16
CA THR A 249 26.44 18.49 8.99
C THR A 249 27.17 18.07 10.27
N SER A 250 26.67 18.47 11.43
CA SER A 250 27.25 18.12 12.73
C SER A 250 27.13 16.63 13.02
N PHE A 251 25.97 16.01 12.79
CA PHE A 251 25.74 14.58 13.01
C PHE A 251 26.61 13.70 12.12
N ILE A 252 26.61 13.99 10.83
CA ILE A 252 27.40 13.22 9.87
C ILE A 252 28.91 13.39 10.15
N SER A 253 29.36 14.58 10.55
CA SER A 253 30.76 14.81 10.97
C SER A 253 31.12 14.05 12.25
N ALA A 254 30.20 13.97 13.21
CA ALA A 254 30.40 13.23 14.45
C ALA A 254 30.49 11.71 14.20
N ALA A 255 29.58 11.16 13.38
CA ALA A 255 29.64 9.76 12.96
C ALA A 255 30.95 9.42 12.25
N LYS A 256 31.38 10.28 11.32
CA LYS A 256 32.68 10.15 10.64
C LYS A 256 33.85 10.12 11.63
N SER A 257 33.87 11.06 12.57
CA SER A 257 34.96 11.20 13.56
C SER A 257 35.00 10.03 14.54
N ALA A 258 33.84 9.48 14.89
CA ALA A 258 33.70 8.30 15.73
C ALA A 258 34.00 6.98 15.00
N GLY A 259 34.23 7.02 13.68
CA GLY A 259 34.45 5.82 12.88
C GLY A 259 33.21 4.91 12.80
N ALA A 260 32.01 5.49 12.85
CA ALA A 260 30.79 4.71 12.70
C ALA A 260 30.79 3.98 11.34
N GLU A 261 30.43 2.71 11.37
CA GLU A 261 30.39 1.85 10.18
C GLU A 261 28.97 1.76 9.62
N ALA A 262 27.95 1.98 10.43
CA ALA A 262 26.58 2.06 9.96
C ALA A 262 25.90 3.32 10.49
N ILE A 263 25.02 3.89 9.68
CA ILE A 263 24.03 4.87 10.12
C ILE A 263 22.66 4.20 10.07
N TYR A 264 21.94 4.27 11.18
CA TYR A 264 20.54 3.90 11.29
C TYR A 264 19.69 5.15 11.50
N GLY A 265 18.53 5.23 10.87
CA GLY A 265 17.60 6.32 11.14
C GLY A 265 16.24 6.13 10.47
N LEU A 266 15.25 6.88 10.98
CA LEU A 266 13.92 7.00 10.40
C LEU A 266 13.73 8.45 9.90
N PRO A 267 14.52 8.99 8.95
CA PRO A 267 14.34 10.36 8.47
C PRO A 267 13.06 10.51 7.62
N ILE A 268 12.54 11.71 7.46
CA ILE A 268 11.57 12.06 6.41
C ILE A 268 12.27 12.12 5.06
N PRO A 269 11.53 12.08 3.93
CA PRO A 269 12.13 12.05 2.60
C PRO A 269 13.20 13.13 2.34
N PRO A 270 12.98 14.44 2.62
CA PRO A 270 14.01 15.44 2.38
C PRO A 270 15.25 15.26 3.27
N ASP A 271 15.09 14.77 4.49
CA ASP A 271 16.21 14.56 5.42
C ASP A 271 17.01 13.30 5.08
N ALA A 272 16.39 12.26 4.50
CA ALA A 272 17.11 11.13 3.93
C ALA A 272 18.03 11.57 2.79
N VAL A 273 17.53 12.45 1.91
CA VAL A 273 18.32 13.05 0.83
C VAL A 273 19.44 13.93 1.40
N LEU A 274 19.14 14.74 2.43
CA LEU A 274 20.12 15.59 3.10
C LEU A 274 21.24 14.76 3.76
N MET A 275 20.90 13.68 4.46
CA MET A 275 21.85 12.75 5.08
C MET A 275 22.89 12.24 4.07
N VAL A 276 22.44 11.68 2.94
CA VAL A 276 23.35 11.10 1.94
C VAL A 276 24.17 12.18 1.21
N ASN A 277 23.57 13.34 0.92
CA ASN A 277 24.28 14.47 0.29
C ASN A 277 25.36 15.05 1.21
N THR A 278 25.04 15.26 2.49
CA THR A 278 25.98 15.77 3.49
C THR A 278 27.13 14.79 3.72
N ALA A 279 26.85 13.48 3.78
CA ALA A 279 27.91 12.47 3.87
C ALA A 279 28.83 12.49 2.64
N HIS A 280 28.26 12.64 1.44
CA HIS A 280 29.05 12.79 0.22
C HIS A 280 29.96 14.04 0.27
N GLN A 281 29.42 15.20 0.64
CA GLN A 281 30.20 16.45 0.78
C GLN A 281 31.33 16.33 1.81
N LEU A 282 31.08 15.60 2.90
CA LEU A 282 32.07 15.37 3.96
C LEU A 282 33.06 14.25 3.63
N ASN A 283 33.01 13.66 2.43
CA ASN A 283 33.81 12.49 2.06
C ASN A 283 33.67 11.36 3.10
N TYR A 284 32.43 11.10 3.52
CA TYR A 284 32.07 10.03 4.46
C TYR A 284 31.10 9.06 3.79
N ALA A 285 31.35 7.79 4.10
CA ALA A 285 30.87 6.65 3.35
C ALA A 285 30.74 5.50 4.36
N PRO A 286 29.67 5.47 5.18
CA PRO A 286 29.49 4.36 6.10
C PRO A 286 29.41 3.05 5.31
N LYS A 287 29.80 1.95 5.95
CA LYS A 287 29.60 0.62 5.38
C LYS A 287 28.14 0.40 5.06
N ALA A 288 27.20 0.89 5.90
CA ALA A 288 25.74 0.81 5.72
C ALA A 288 24.91 2.05 6.05
N TRP A 289 23.90 2.27 5.21
CA TRP A 289 22.77 3.18 5.43
C TRP A 289 21.52 2.36 5.68
N LEU A 290 21.10 2.26 6.94
CA LEU A 290 19.90 1.57 7.39
C LEU A 290 18.81 2.61 7.62
N LEU A 291 18.31 3.18 6.52
CA LEU A 291 17.36 4.28 6.54
C LEU A 291 15.94 3.81 6.24
N THR A 292 15.01 4.18 7.11
CA THR A 292 13.58 3.88 6.96
C THR A 292 12.77 5.17 6.85
N ARG A 293 11.49 5.05 6.46
CA ARG A 293 10.58 6.16 6.12
C ARG A 293 11.06 6.98 4.90
N GLY A 294 12.11 7.78 5.00
CA GLY A 294 12.53 8.71 3.95
C GLY A 294 12.99 8.04 2.65
N THR A 295 13.24 6.73 2.70
CA THR A 295 13.57 5.88 1.54
C THR A 295 12.35 5.20 0.93
N ALA A 296 11.15 5.39 1.49
CA ALA A 296 9.89 4.73 1.11
C ALA A 296 9.09 5.46 0.02
N VAL A 297 9.73 6.38 -0.71
CA VAL A 297 9.10 7.15 -1.78
C VAL A 297 9.96 7.04 -3.04
N ALA A 298 9.32 6.93 -4.20
CA ALA A 298 10.04 6.95 -5.46
C ALA A 298 10.86 8.25 -5.66
N PRO A 299 10.35 9.45 -5.30
CA PRO A 299 11.11 10.70 -5.29
C PRO A 299 12.49 10.65 -4.61
N PHE A 300 12.72 9.78 -3.62
CA PHE A 300 14.01 9.70 -2.92
C PHE A 300 15.18 9.51 -3.89
N ALA A 301 14.96 8.77 -4.98
CA ALA A 301 16.00 8.47 -5.96
C ALA A 301 15.95 9.35 -7.22
N ILE A 302 14.99 10.26 -7.37
CA ILE A 302 14.74 11.01 -8.62
C ILE A 302 15.17 12.47 -8.46
N PRO A 303 16.30 12.92 -9.05
CA PRO A 303 16.81 14.28 -8.89
C PRO A 303 15.81 15.38 -9.31
N ALA A 304 15.03 15.13 -10.35
CA ALA A 304 14.00 16.06 -10.83
C ALA A 304 12.88 16.32 -9.80
N LEU A 305 12.74 15.43 -8.81
CA LEU A 305 11.79 15.53 -7.70
C LEU A 305 12.48 15.88 -6.36
N GLY A 306 13.75 16.32 -6.42
CA GLY A 306 14.53 16.67 -5.24
C GLY A 306 15.24 15.48 -4.57
N GLY A 307 15.28 14.32 -5.23
CA GLY A 307 15.94 13.11 -4.74
C GLY A 307 17.47 13.11 -4.84
N ALA A 308 18.08 12.10 -4.23
CA ALA A 308 19.53 11.89 -4.15
C ALA A 308 20.16 11.33 -5.44
N GLY A 309 19.37 10.89 -6.43
CA GLY A 309 19.88 10.32 -7.68
C GLY A 309 20.82 9.15 -7.42
N ASN A 310 22.02 9.17 -8.01
CA ASN A 310 23.03 8.13 -7.82
C ASN A 310 23.48 7.95 -6.36
N LEU A 311 23.28 8.93 -5.47
CA LEU A 311 23.61 8.78 -4.05
C LEU A 311 22.56 7.96 -3.27
N SER A 312 21.40 7.67 -3.86
CA SER A 312 20.45 6.71 -3.31
C SER A 312 20.95 5.27 -3.44
N VAL A 313 21.76 4.99 -4.47
CA VAL A 313 22.26 3.65 -4.77
C VAL A 313 23.11 3.14 -3.61
N GLY A 314 22.72 2.02 -3.03
CA GLY A 314 23.35 1.49 -1.84
C GLY A 314 22.49 1.62 -0.58
N VAL A 315 21.59 2.61 -0.52
CA VAL A 315 20.79 2.88 0.67
C VAL A 315 19.78 1.76 0.89
N MET A 316 19.76 1.22 2.10
CA MET A 316 18.86 0.13 2.48
C MET A 316 17.49 0.68 2.87
N SER A 317 16.49 -0.18 2.78
CA SER A 317 15.11 0.14 3.10
C SER A 317 14.37 -1.12 3.55
N ALA A 318 13.31 -0.97 4.35
CA ALA A 318 12.58 -2.11 4.89
C ALA A 318 11.09 -1.82 5.06
N PHE A 319 10.24 -2.46 4.26
CA PHE A 319 8.78 -2.25 4.25
C PHE A 319 8.05 -3.58 3.99
N PRO A 320 6.71 -3.65 4.19
CA PRO A 320 5.97 -4.90 4.05
C PRO A 320 5.49 -5.17 2.62
N TRP A 321 5.94 -4.37 1.64
CA TRP A 321 5.49 -4.49 0.26
C TRP A 321 6.56 -4.10 -0.75
N GLN A 322 6.55 -4.80 -1.89
CA GLN A 322 7.26 -4.48 -3.12
C GLN A 322 6.49 -5.13 -4.28
N PRO A 323 6.50 -4.59 -5.51
CA PRO A 323 5.77 -5.16 -6.66
C PRO A 323 5.90 -6.68 -6.91
N SER A 324 7.01 -7.30 -6.54
CA SER A 324 7.36 -8.71 -6.77
C SER A 324 6.72 -9.66 -5.77
N VAL A 325 6.15 -9.17 -4.67
CA VAL A 325 5.54 -10.07 -3.68
C VAL A 325 4.39 -10.84 -4.31
N PRO A 326 4.26 -12.15 -4.02
CA PRO A 326 3.39 -13.05 -4.77
C PRO A 326 1.91 -12.97 -4.36
N TYR A 327 1.54 -11.97 -3.55
CA TYR A 327 0.22 -11.87 -2.96
C TYR A 327 -0.79 -11.27 -3.93
N VAL A 328 -2.03 -11.76 -3.84
CA VAL A 328 -3.16 -11.27 -4.62
C VAL A 328 -4.22 -10.81 -3.64
N GLY A 329 -4.56 -9.53 -3.70
CA GLY A 329 -5.62 -8.95 -2.88
C GLY A 329 -7.01 -9.40 -3.33
N LYS A 330 -7.98 -9.31 -2.42
CA LYS A 330 -9.41 -9.44 -2.72
C LYS A 330 -10.10 -8.13 -2.35
N LEU A 331 -10.58 -7.40 -3.34
CA LEU A 331 -11.41 -6.22 -3.14
C LEU A 331 -12.85 -6.58 -3.46
N LEU A 332 -13.72 -6.62 -2.45
CA LEU A 332 -15.12 -7.00 -2.58
C LEU A 332 -15.30 -8.35 -3.32
N GLY A 333 -14.40 -9.30 -3.05
CA GLY A 333 -14.37 -10.63 -3.66
C GLY A 333 -13.69 -10.71 -5.03
N LYS A 334 -13.21 -9.60 -5.62
CA LYS A 334 -12.46 -9.59 -6.88
C LYS A 334 -10.96 -9.54 -6.65
N ASN A 335 -10.21 -10.29 -7.46
CA ASN A 335 -8.75 -10.29 -7.40
C ASN A 335 -8.22 -8.90 -7.77
N VAL A 336 -7.25 -8.41 -7.00
CA VAL A 336 -6.42 -7.26 -7.33
C VAL A 336 -4.96 -7.71 -7.27
N SER A 337 -4.23 -7.54 -8.36
CA SER A 337 -2.82 -7.95 -8.46
C SER A 337 -1.88 -6.76 -8.25
N ASN A 338 -0.68 -7.02 -7.72
CA ASN A 338 0.37 -6.01 -7.65
C ASN A 338 0.69 -5.41 -9.03
N SER A 339 0.72 -6.23 -10.09
CA SER A 339 0.96 -5.75 -11.46
C SER A 339 -0.09 -4.76 -11.96
N GLU A 340 -1.33 -4.86 -11.50
CA GLU A 340 -2.39 -3.91 -11.89
C GLU A 340 -2.17 -2.55 -11.22
N ILE A 341 -1.90 -2.56 -9.90
CA ILE A 341 -1.60 -1.34 -9.13
C ILE A 341 -0.38 -0.64 -9.74
N VAL A 342 0.70 -1.39 -9.97
CA VAL A 342 1.96 -0.89 -10.56
C VAL A 342 1.73 -0.31 -11.94
N GLY A 343 1.02 -1.03 -12.83
CA GLY A 343 0.79 -0.55 -14.19
C GLY A 343 0.00 0.76 -14.26
N LYS A 344 -0.96 0.96 -13.35
CA LYS A 344 -1.71 2.23 -13.24
C LYS A 344 -0.83 3.35 -12.71
N TYR A 345 0.02 3.05 -11.74
CA TYR A 345 0.95 4.02 -11.18
C TYR A 345 1.97 4.48 -12.21
N GLU A 346 2.65 3.55 -12.87
CA GLU A 346 3.66 3.84 -13.88
C GLU A 346 3.06 4.60 -15.08
N ALA A 347 1.82 4.29 -15.48
CA ALA A 347 1.12 5.05 -16.51
C ALA A 347 0.93 6.53 -16.14
N LYS A 348 0.75 6.83 -14.84
CA LYS A 348 0.58 8.20 -14.34
C LYS A 348 1.92 8.92 -14.12
N TRP A 349 2.86 8.26 -13.46
CA TRP A 349 4.06 8.89 -12.89
C TRP A 349 5.33 8.63 -13.68
N GLN A 350 5.32 7.67 -14.62
CA GLN A 350 6.45 7.33 -15.49
C GLN A 350 7.71 6.90 -14.71
N HIS A 351 7.55 6.38 -13.50
CA HIS A 351 8.58 5.71 -12.73
C HIS A 351 7.96 4.59 -11.86
N PRO A 352 8.77 3.63 -11.39
CA PRO A 352 8.28 2.55 -10.53
C PRO A 352 7.75 3.05 -9.18
N PRO A 353 6.77 2.33 -8.59
CA PRO A 353 6.23 2.59 -7.25
C PRO A 353 7.17 2.13 -6.12
N THR A 354 6.85 2.54 -4.88
CA THR A 354 7.48 2.06 -3.64
C THR A 354 6.47 1.43 -2.67
N LEU A 355 5.40 2.12 -2.28
CA LEU A 355 4.47 1.70 -1.21
C LEU A 355 3.01 1.56 -1.65
N GLU A 356 2.73 1.60 -2.94
CA GLU A 356 1.37 1.65 -3.48
C GLU A 356 0.50 0.46 -3.04
N GLY A 357 1.09 -0.74 -2.87
CA GLY A 357 0.34 -1.87 -2.29
C GLY A 357 -0.06 -1.68 -0.83
N VAL A 358 0.72 -0.92 -0.06
CA VAL A 358 0.38 -0.50 1.30
C VAL A 358 -0.83 0.43 1.27
N TYR A 359 -0.75 1.50 0.47
CA TYR A 359 -1.82 2.50 0.38
C TYR A 359 -3.13 1.92 -0.17
N PHE A 360 -3.05 1.04 -1.17
CA PHE A 360 -4.23 0.35 -1.71
C PHE A 360 -4.90 -0.54 -0.67
N THR A 361 -4.09 -1.19 0.19
CA THR A 361 -4.58 -2.07 1.24
C THR A 361 -5.49 -1.34 2.23
N GLU A 362 -5.24 -0.06 2.52
CA GLU A 362 -6.08 0.69 3.45
C GLU A 362 -7.54 0.76 2.98
N ALA A 363 -7.76 1.22 1.74
CA ALA A 363 -9.09 1.34 1.16
C ALA A 363 -9.74 -0.03 0.91
N LEU A 364 -8.95 -1.04 0.56
CA LEU A 364 -9.41 -2.42 0.44
C LEU A 364 -9.96 -2.95 1.77
N ILE A 365 -9.19 -2.83 2.84
CA ILE A 365 -9.62 -3.26 4.19
C ILE A 365 -10.85 -2.49 4.63
N ALA A 366 -10.91 -1.18 4.40
CA ALA A 366 -12.08 -0.37 4.71
C ALA A 366 -13.34 -0.88 4.00
N ALA A 367 -13.26 -1.11 2.69
CA ALA A 367 -14.38 -1.58 1.89
C ALA A 367 -14.85 -2.98 2.28
N ASP A 368 -13.92 -3.92 2.45
CA ASP A 368 -14.22 -5.30 2.83
C ASP A 368 -14.78 -5.38 4.26
N ALA A 369 -14.28 -4.56 5.19
CA ALA A 369 -14.82 -4.48 6.53
C ALA A 369 -16.26 -3.93 6.56
N ILE A 370 -16.56 -2.91 5.76
CA ILE A 370 -17.93 -2.38 5.62
C ILE A 370 -18.85 -3.42 4.99
N GLN A 371 -18.40 -4.12 3.94
CA GLN A 371 -19.15 -5.22 3.34
C GLN A 371 -19.47 -6.29 4.41
N LYS A 372 -18.46 -6.70 5.19
CA LYS A 372 -18.60 -7.71 6.23
C LYS A 372 -19.52 -7.27 7.36
N ALA A 373 -19.45 -5.99 7.75
CA ALA A 373 -20.35 -5.39 8.73
C ALA A 373 -21.78 -5.25 8.21
N GLY A 374 -21.97 -5.21 6.89
CA GLY A 374 -23.26 -5.07 6.23
C GLY A 374 -23.96 -3.75 6.51
N SER A 375 -23.26 -2.75 7.07
CA SER A 375 -23.78 -1.43 7.43
C SER A 375 -22.65 -0.40 7.55
N VAL A 376 -23.01 0.89 7.61
CA VAL A 376 -22.07 2.02 7.80
C VAL A 376 -21.87 2.40 9.29
N ASN A 377 -22.34 1.56 10.22
CA ASN A 377 -22.20 1.81 11.65
C ASN A 377 -20.75 1.56 12.10
N SER A 378 -20.14 2.55 12.76
CA SER A 378 -18.73 2.49 13.15
C SER A 378 -18.38 1.30 14.07
N VAL A 379 -19.26 0.95 15.00
CA VAL A 379 -19.07 -0.19 15.91
C VAL A 379 -19.13 -1.51 15.14
N ALA A 380 -20.04 -1.64 14.17
CA ALA A 380 -20.14 -2.83 13.32
C ALA A 380 -18.92 -2.97 12.41
N ILE A 381 -18.48 -1.88 11.77
CA ILE A 381 -17.25 -1.85 10.93
C ILE A 381 -16.04 -2.27 11.76
N ARG A 382 -15.89 -1.70 12.96
CA ARG A 382 -14.83 -2.08 13.89
C ARG A 382 -14.88 -3.56 14.27
N GLY A 383 -16.07 -4.11 14.54
CA GLY A 383 -16.25 -5.53 14.80
C GLY A 383 -15.81 -6.40 13.62
N ALA A 384 -16.09 -5.97 12.39
CA ALA A 384 -15.62 -6.65 11.18
C ALA A 384 -14.08 -6.59 11.05
N LEU A 385 -13.47 -5.44 11.30
CA LEU A 385 -12.00 -5.28 11.30
C LEU A 385 -11.32 -6.24 12.29
N LEU A 386 -11.86 -6.36 13.51
CA LEU A 386 -11.30 -7.22 14.56
C LEU A 386 -11.52 -8.72 14.35
N SER A 387 -12.46 -9.12 13.49
CA SER A 387 -12.88 -10.53 13.33
C SER A 387 -12.56 -11.12 11.95
N THR A 388 -11.91 -10.35 11.07
CA THR A 388 -11.68 -10.74 9.68
C THR A 388 -10.19 -10.80 9.37
N THR A 389 -9.81 -11.79 8.57
CA THR A 389 -8.53 -11.79 7.85
C THR A 389 -8.80 -11.32 6.43
N PHE A 390 -8.12 -10.25 6.03
CA PHE A 390 -8.24 -9.62 4.73
C PHE A 390 -7.13 -10.12 3.81
N GLN A 391 -7.47 -10.56 2.60
CA GLN A 391 -6.47 -10.91 1.59
C GLN A 391 -6.06 -9.64 0.86
N THR A 392 -4.81 -9.22 1.01
CA THR A 392 -4.33 -7.91 0.51
C THR A 392 -3.17 -8.08 -0.49
N PRO A 393 -2.84 -7.04 -1.27
CA PRO A 393 -1.64 -7.02 -2.10
C PRO A 393 -0.31 -7.21 -1.34
N MET A 394 -0.32 -7.07 0.00
CA MET A 394 0.83 -7.31 0.88
C MET A 394 0.83 -8.69 1.54
N GLY A 395 -0.24 -9.48 1.34
CA GLY A 395 -0.48 -10.73 2.04
C GLY A 395 -1.69 -10.65 2.98
N ASP A 396 -1.85 -11.65 3.82
CA ASP A 396 -3.01 -11.72 4.72
C ASP A 396 -2.83 -10.75 5.90
N VAL A 397 -3.79 -9.84 6.06
CA VAL A 397 -3.85 -8.88 7.15
C VAL A 397 -4.95 -9.24 8.13
N SER A 398 -4.59 -9.39 9.39
CA SER A 398 -5.52 -9.51 10.51
C SER A 398 -4.99 -8.72 11.70
N PHE A 399 -5.88 -8.29 12.58
CA PHE A 399 -5.54 -7.36 13.66
C PHE A 399 -5.65 -8.01 15.03
N THR A 400 -4.73 -7.65 15.93
CA THR A 400 -4.91 -7.88 17.36
C THR A 400 -6.11 -7.09 17.88
N SER A 401 -6.54 -7.35 19.12
CA SER A 401 -7.53 -6.49 19.79
C SER A 401 -7.08 -5.04 19.98
N GLY A 402 -5.75 -4.81 19.93
CA GLY A 402 -5.11 -3.50 19.93
C GLY A 402 -4.96 -2.86 18.55
N GLY A 403 -5.40 -3.54 17.48
CA GLY A 403 -5.40 -3.02 16.12
C GLY A 403 -4.07 -3.12 15.37
N GLN A 404 -3.10 -3.85 15.93
CA GLN A 404 -1.82 -4.12 15.28
C GLN A 404 -1.94 -5.28 14.30
N TRP A 405 -1.26 -5.19 13.16
CA TRP A 405 -1.17 -6.33 12.24
C TRP A 405 -0.45 -7.51 12.91
N ILE A 406 -1.17 -8.61 13.05
CA ILE A 406 -0.66 -9.87 13.61
C ILE A 406 0.45 -10.41 12.73
N GLN A 407 1.60 -10.69 13.34
CA GLN A 407 2.78 -11.26 12.67
C GLN A 407 3.33 -10.41 11.51
N SER A 408 3.13 -9.09 11.55
CA SER A 408 3.61 -8.15 10.52
C SER A 408 5.10 -8.32 10.17
N GLY A 409 5.94 -8.65 11.15
CA GLY A 409 7.37 -8.95 10.92
C GLY A 409 7.66 -10.08 9.91
N LYS A 410 6.71 -10.99 9.63
CA LYS A 410 6.86 -12.03 8.60
C LYS A 410 6.77 -11.50 7.16
N PHE A 411 6.17 -10.33 6.99
CA PHE A 411 5.95 -9.71 5.69
C PHE A 411 7.01 -8.64 5.38
N MET A 412 7.92 -8.38 6.32
CA MET A 412 8.99 -7.42 6.11
C MET A 412 9.95 -7.87 5.03
N LEU A 413 10.23 -6.95 4.11
CA LEU A 413 11.20 -7.11 3.04
C LEU A 413 12.45 -6.30 3.39
N MET A 414 13.62 -6.91 3.27
CA MET A 414 14.89 -6.17 3.24
C MET A 414 15.13 -5.74 1.81
N MET A 415 15.36 -4.46 1.59
CA MET A 415 15.51 -3.91 0.25
C MET A 415 16.71 -2.96 0.16
N GLN A 416 17.17 -2.75 -1.07
CA GLN A 416 18.25 -1.84 -1.39
C GLN A 416 17.91 -1.04 -2.64
N TRP A 417 18.15 0.26 -2.61
CA TRP A 417 18.16 1.09 -3.82
C TRP A 417 19.32 0.69 -4.73
N GLN A 418 19.02 0.25 -5.95
CA GLN A 418 20.00 -0.21 -6.93
C GLN A 418 19.68 0.34 -8.33
N ASN A 419 20.69 0.36 -9.21
CA ASN A 419 20.45 0.61 -10.63
C ASN A 419 19.78 -0.60 -11.28
N ALA A 420 18.72 -0.37 -12.05
CA ALA A 420 18.09 -1.36 -12.92
C ALA A 420 17.84 -0.78 -14.31
N VAL A 421 17.92 -1.62 -15.34
CA VAL A 421 17.56 -1.24 -16.71
C VAL A 421 16.10 -1.58 -16.95
N ILE A 422 15.26 -0.56 -17.08
CA ILE A 422 13.82 -0.67 -17.33
C ILE A 422 13.53 0.06 -18.63
N ASN A 423 12.95 -0.63 -19.62
CA ASN A 423 12.61 -0.07 -20.94
C ASN A 423 13.79 0.67 -21.62
N GLY A 424 15.02 0.16 -21.44
CA GLY A 424 16.24 0.75 -22.01
C GLY A 424 16.77 1.98 -21.27
N GLN A 425 16.18 2.36 -20.14
CA GLN A 425 16.67 3.43 -19.26
C GLN A 425 17.22 2.84 -17.97
N THR A 426 18.35 3.39 -17.50
CA THR A 426 18.87 3.07 -16.17
C THR A 426 18.12 3.92 -15.14
N LEU A 427 17.34 3.26 -14.29
CA LEU A 427 16.61 3.88 -13.19
C LEU A 427 17.17 3.37 -11.86
N GLN A 428 17.12 4.21 -10.83
CA GLN A 428 17.30 3.76 -9.45
C GLN A 428 15.97 3.23 -8.94
N VAL A 429 15.96 1.97 -8.50
CA VAL A 429 14.75 1.28 -8.03
C VAL A 429 15.05 0.50 -6.76
N LEU A 430 14.00 0.25 -5.98
CA LEU A 430 14.09 -0.51 -4.75
C LEU A 430 14.03 -2.02 -5.07
N GLN A 431 15.15 -2.71 -4.84
CA GLN A 431 15.32 -4.15 -5.09
C GLN A 431 15.20 -4.95 -3.79
N VAL A 432 14.47 -6.06 -3.82
CA VAL A 432 14.32 -6.98 -2.69
C VAL A 432 15.53 -7.90 -2.57
N LEU A 433 16.07 -7.99 -1.35
CA LEU A 433 17.17 -8.87 -0.97
C LEU A 433 16.69 -10.03 -0.10
N GLU A 434 15.84 -9.76 0.89
CA GLU A 434 15.22 -10.77 1.74
C GLU A 434 13.71 -10.55 1.86
N PRO A 435 12.89 -11.62 1.94
CA PRO A 435 13.33 -13.01 1.86
C PRO A 435 13.80 -13.39 0.44
N THR A 436 14.84 -14.21 0.34
CA THR A 436 15.42 -14.66 -0.96
C THR A 436 14.40 -15.29 -1.91
N SER A 437 13.31 -15.85 -1.40
CA SER A 437 12.21 -16.42 -2.20
C SER A 437 11.49 -15.41 -3.10
N VAL A 438 11.60 -14.11 -2.81
CA VAL A 438 11.00 -13.00 -3.58
C VAL A 438 12.05 -11.94 -3.97
N ALA A 439 13.34 -12.28 -3.84
CA ALA A 439 14.42 -11.39 -4.21
C ALA A 439 14.34 -11.00 -5.69
N THR A 440 14.56 -9.71 -5.98
CA THR A 440 14.47 -9.15 -7.33
C THR A 440 15.85 -8.88 -7.93
N THR A 441 16.90 -9.11 -7.15
CA THR A 441 18.30 -8.97 -7.54
C THR A 441 19.12 -10.14 -7.00
N ASN A 442 20.21 -10.46 -7.68
CA ASN A 442 21.18 -11.49 -7.30
C ASN A 442 22.51 -10.89 -6.81
N TYR A 443 22.51 -9.61 -6.47
CA TYR A 443 23.66 -8.94 -5.88
C TYR A 443 23.24 -7.92 -4.83
N ILE A 444 24.16 -7.65 -3.91
CA ILE A 444 24.13 -6.49 -3.02
C ILE A 444 25.23 -5.52 -3.44
N LEU A 445 25.03 -4.23 -3.24
CA LEU A 445 26.10 -3.24 -3.38
C LEU A 445 26.72 -3.00 -2.01
N TYR A 446 27.97 -3.41 -1.81
CA TYR A 446 28.68 -3.27 -0.53
C TYR A 446 30.14 -2.86 -0.75
N PRO A 447 30.73 -1.96 0.07
CA PRO A 447 30.04 -1.12 1.07
C PRO A 447 29.07 -0.15 0.41
N PHE A 448 28.07 0.28 1.17
CA PHE A 448 26.93 1.10 0.73
C PHE A 448 27.34 2.58 0.52
N SER A 449 28.38 2.82 -0.29
CA SER A 449 28.97 4.14 -0.49
C SER A 449 29.41 4.42 -1.94
N TRP A 450 29.34 5.69 -2.34
CA TRP A 450 29.80 6.22 -3.63
C TRP A 450 31.29 5.96 -3.92
N ALA A 451 32.09 5.62 -2.91
CA ALA A 451 33.45 5.16 -3.06
C ALA A 451 33.51 3.63 -2.93
N LYS A 452 33.81 2.93 -4.03
CA LYS A 452 34.10 1.49 -4.07
C LYS A 452 32.93 0.53 -3.78
N ALA A 453 31.66 0.91 -3.99
CA ALA A 453 30.58 -0.08 -4.01
C ALA A 453 30.88 -1.16 -5.07
N GLN A 454 31.13 -2.38 -4.63
CA GLN A 454 31.33 -3.53 -5.51
C GLN A 454 30.07 -4.40 -5.43
N PRO A 455 29.48 -4.79 -6.56
CA PRO A 455 28.47 -5.83 -6.56
C PRO A 455 29.06 -7.10 -5.93
N GLN A 456 28.46 -7.55 -4.84
CA GLN A 456 28.74 -8.85 -4.23
C GLN A 456 27.57 -9.78 -4.57
N PRO A 457 27.81 -11.05 -4.96
CA PRO A 457 26.73 -12.00 -5.20
C PRO A 457 25.79 -12.14 -4.00
N TRP A 458 24.49 -12.28 -4.28
CA TRP A 458 23.45 -12.45 -3.28
C TRP A 458 22.38 -13.47 -3.74
N PRO A 459 21.89 -14.37 -2.85
CA PRO A 459 22.38 -14.60 -1.49
C PRO A 459 23.84 -15.08 -1.47
N PRO A 460 24.54 -14.99 -0.31
CA PRO A 460 25.88 -15.52 -0.20
C PRO A 460 25.88 -16.99 -0.60
N VAL A 461 26.91 -17.43 -1.32
CA VAL A 461 27.07 -18.86 -1.62
C VAL A 461 27.12 -19.58 -0.28
N ALA A 462 26.22 -20.54 -0.06
CA ALA A 462 26.28 -21.38 1.13
C ALA A 462 27.61 -22.15 1.08
N TYR A 463 28.54 -21.77 1.95
CA TYR A 463 29.83 -22.45 2.10
C TYR A 463 29.71 -23.67 3.01
#